data_AF-A0A6S6ZAI1-F1
#
_entry.id   AF-A0A6S6ZAI1-F1
#
_cell.length_a   1.000
_cell.length_b   1.000
_cell.length_c   1.000
_cell.angle_alpha   90.00
_cell.angle_beta   90.00
_cell.angle_gamma   90.00
#
_symmetry.space_group_name_H-M   'P 1'
#
loop_
_entity.id
_entity.type
_entity.pdbx_description
1 polymer ?
#
loop_
_entity_poly.entity_id
_entity_poly.type
_entity_poly.pdbx_seq_one_letter_code
_entity_poly.pdbx_strand_id
1 'polypeptide(L)'
;MVNNMKLWALIQNGAVAEITAFDPEGRFHPDFQWVICDANTGTGDLYEDGMFKKPAVDPTESERHLIALVQLHMDERARRSIYDDLKTAISYADEPASPKYQAEGKAFRAWRSLVWEKFYSIRADVVAGLRSELSPQELISLLPELVLPN
;
A
#
# COMPACT_ATOMS: atom_id res chain seq x y z
N MET A 1 38.71 -18.27 -5.33
CA MET A 1 38.41 -16.94 -5.88
C MET A 1 36.92 -16.74 -5.77
N VAL A 2 36.46 -15.76 -4.99
CA VAL A 2 35.03 -15.46 -4.88
C VAL A 2 34.65 -14.74 -6.18
N ASN A 3 33.91 -15.41 -7.06
CA ASN A 3 33.40 -14.80 -8.28
C ASN A 3 32.31 -13.81 -7.83
N ASN A 4 32.64 -12.52 -7.77
CA ASN A 4 31.65 -11.48 -7.50
C ASN A 4 30.71 -11.48 -8.72
N MET A 5 29.54 -12.12 -8.62
CA MET A 5 28.53 -12.07 -9.67
C MET A 5 28.15 -10.61 -9.87
N LYS A 6 28.56 -10.04 -11.01
CA LYS A 6 28.11 -8.72 -11.44
C LYS A 6 26.68 -8.86 -11.96
N LEU A 7 25.79 -8.01 -11.47
CA LEU A 7 24.47 -7.84 -12.06
C LEU A 7 24.54 -6.70 -13.08
N TRP A 8 23.72 -6.81 -14.11
CA TRP A 8 23.61 -5.84 -15.18
C TRP A 8 22.15 -5.43 -15.33
N ALA A 9 21.90 -4.12 -15.36
CA ALA A 9 20.60 -3.53 -15.61
C ALA A 9 20.52 -3.02 -17.06
N LEU A 10 19.50 -3.44 -17.79
CA LEU A 10 19.15 -2.87 -19.08
C LEU A 10 18.38 -1.56 -18.84
N ILE A 11 18.89 -0.45 -19.35
CA ILE A 11 18.24 0.85 -19.25
C ILE A 11 17.46 1.12 -20.54
N GLN A 12 16.16 1.38 -20.40
CA GLN A 12 15.29 1.83 -21.48
C GLN A 12 14.44 3.00 -21.00
N ASN A 13 14.38 4.07 -21.79
CA ASN A 13 13.65 5.28 -21.46
C ASN A 13 13.98 5.86 -20.06
N GLY A 14 15.25 5.74 -19.62
CA GLY A 14 15.72 6.23 -18.32
C GLY A 14 15.35 5.35 -17.12
N ALA A 15 14.83 4.14 -17.33
CA ALA A 15 14.48 3.19 -16.26
C ALA A 15 15.07 1.80 -16.51
N VAL A 16 15.25 1.04 -15.43
CA VAL A 16 15.66 -0.37 -15.48
C VAL A 16 14.53 -1.22 -16.06
N ALA A 17 14.71 -1.73 -17.26
CA ALA A 17 13.76 -2.62 -17.92
C ALA A 17 13.97 -4.08 -17.49
N GLU A 18 15.22 -4.51 -17.33
CA GLU A 18 15.60 -5.89 -17.04
C GLU A 18 16.86 -5.93 -16.17
N ILE A 19 17.00 -6.98 -15.34
CA ILE A 19 18.21 -7.28 -14.58
C ILE A 19 18.67 -8.70 -14.91
N THR A 20 19.96 -8.85 -15.19
CA THR A 20 20.57 -10.12 -15.51
C THR A 20 21.90 -10.32 -14.78
N ALA A 21 22.22 -11.58 -14.47
CA ALA A 21 23.53 -11.96 -13.95
C ALA A 21 24.51 -12.39 -15.05
N PHE A 22 24.07 -12.41 -16.31
CA PHE A 22 24.91 -12.74 -17.44
C PHE A 22 25.57 -11.49 -18.00
N ASP A 23 26.85 -11.60 -18.38
CA ASP A 23 27.54 -10.51 -19.08
C ASP A 23 26.87 -10.23 -20.43
N PRO A 24 26.35 -9.02 -20.66
CA PRO A 24 25.64 -8.68 -21.89
C PRO A 24 26.58 -8.41 -23.08
N GLU A 25 27.89 -8.28 -22.87
CA GLU A 25 28.85 -7.93 -23.93
C GLU A 25 28.80 -8.93 -25.09
N GLY A 26 28.56 -8.42 -26.31
CA GLY A 26 28.47 -9.22 -27.53
C GLY A 26 27.27 -10.16 -27.64
N ARG A 27 26.33 -10.14 -26.67
CA ARG A 27 25.15 -11.02 -26.65
C ARG A 27 23.85 -10.34 -27.08
N PHE A 28 23.76 -9.03 -26.89
CA PHE A 28 22.57 -8.23 -27.17
C PHE A 28 22.83 -7.17 -28.24
N HIS A 29 21.75 -6.56 -28.75
CA HIS A 29 21.85 -5.49 -29.74
C HIS A 29 22.68 -4.32 -29.19
N PRO A 30 23.58 -3.71 -29.98
CA PRO A 30 24.47 -2.64 -29.51
C PRO A 30 23.75 -1.38 -29.02
N ASP A 31 22.49 -1.18 -29.43
CA ASP A 31 21.66 -0.05 -28.96
C ASP A 31 21.16 -0.20 -27.52
N PHE A 32 21.34 -1.38 -26.91
CA PHE A 32 20.96 -1.60 -25.52
C PHE A 32 22.00 -1.07 -24.55
N GLN A 33 21.58 -0.15 -23.69
CA GLN A 33 22.40 0.38 -22.62
C GLN A 33 22.37 -0.57 -21.42
N TRP A 34 23.44 -1.34 -21.25
CA TRP A 34 23.65 -2.16 -20.06
C TRP A 34 24.58 -1.46 -19.07
N VAL A 35 24.18 -1.42 -17.80
CA VAL A 35 24.95 -0.80 -16.71
C VAL A 35 25.13 -1.81 -15.57
N ILE A 36 26.32 -1.88 -14.99
CA ILE A 36 26.56 -2.70 -13.79
C ILE A 36 25.71 -2.17 -12.64
N CYS A 37 24.97 -3.05 -11.98
CA CYS A 37 24.13 -2.73 -10.84
C CYS A 37 24.39 -3.66 -9.66
N ASP A 38 23.81 -3.32 -8.51
CA ASP A 38 23.86 -4.13 -7.29
C ASP A 38 22.57 -4.96 -7.11
N ALA A 39 22.52 -5.75 -6.05
CA ALA A 39 21.34 -6.58 -5.73
C ALA A 39 20.13 -5.77 -5.23
N ASN A 40 20.28 -4.48 -4.94
CA ASN A 40 19.19 -3.61 -4.47
C ASN A 40 18.48 -2.90 -5.63
N THR A 41 19.12 -2.87 -6.80
CA THR A 41 18.56 -2.37 -8.04
C THR A 41 17.43 -3.31 -8.47
N GLY A 42 16.29 -2.72 -8.81
CA GLY A 42 15.11 -3.44 -9.26
C GLY A 42 14.62 -2.93 -10.62
N THR A 43 13.87 -3.77 -11.34
CA THR A 43 13.11 -3.32 -12.51
C THR A 43 12.19 -2.16 -12.13
N GLY A 44 12.18 -1.11 -12.96
CA GLY A 44 11.46 0.14 -12.72
C GLY A 44 12.26 1.22 -11.98
N ASP A 45 13.45 0.91 -11.44
CA ASP A 45 14.34 1.93 -10.90
C ASP A 45 14.75 2.92 -11.99
N LEU A 46 14.79 4.21 -11.66
CA LEU A 46 15.26 5.24 -12.57
C LEU A 46 16.79 5.22 -12.63
N TYR A 47 17.35 5.46 -13.81
CA TYR A 47 18.78 5.60 -14.01
C TYR A 47 19.09 6.96 -14.64
N GLU A 48 19.67 7.85 -13.83
CA GLU A 48 19.95 9.24 -14.19
C GLU A 48 21.31 9.64 -13.60
N ASP A 49 22.14 10.33 -14.39
CA ASP A 49 23.48 10.80 -14.00
C ASP A 49 24.40 9.72 -13.41
N GLY A 50 24.28 8.48 -13.91
CA GLY A 50 25.09 7.35 -13.45
C GLY A 50 24.63 6.72 -12.14
N MET A 51 23.47 7.13 -11.61
CA MET A 51 22.94 6.65 -10.34
C MET A 51 21.56 6.00 -10.51
N PHE A 52 21.35 4.89 -9.81
CA PHE A 52 20.03 4.28 -9.66
C PHE A 52 19.26 5.01 -8.57
N LYS A 53 18.03 5.42 -8.88
CA LYS A 53 17.09 6.03 -7.93
C LYS A 53 15.80 5.22 -7.96
N LYS A 54 15.22 4.93 -6.80
CA LYS A 54 13.86 4.42 -6.78
C LYS A 54 12.93 5.47 -7.41
N PRO A 55 11.97 5.09 -8.26
CA PRO A 55 10.98 6.03 -8.75
C PRO A 55 10.27 6.65 -7.55
N ALA A 56 10.10 7.98 -7.59
CA ALA A 56 9.29 8.65 -6.59
C ALA A 56 7.85 8.13 -6.76
N VAL A 57 7.34 7.43 -5.74
CA VAL A 57 5.92 7.09 -5.72
C VAL A 57 5.16 8.40 -5.59
N ASP A 58 4.16 8.65 -6.45
CA ASP A 58 3.29 9.80 -6.29
C ASP A 58 2.69 9.75 -4.87
N PRO A 59 2.96 10.76 -4.01
CA PRO A 59 2.40 10.80 -2.66
C PRO A 59 0.87 10.67 -2.66
N THR A 60 0.23 11.17 -3.72
CA THR A 60 -1.23 11.08 -3.90
C THR A 60 -1.68 9.65 -4.15
N GLU A 61 -0.98 8.89 -4.98
CA GLU A 61 -1.31 7.48 -5.23
C GLU A 61 -1.05 6.60 -4.01
N SER A 62 0.06 6.86 -3.30
CA SER A 62 0.36 6.18 -2.04
C SER A 62 -0.76 6.38 -1.01
N GLU A 63 -1.21 7.63 -0.83
CA GLU A 63 -2.28 7.96 0.11
C GLU A 63 -3.61 7.32 -0.31
N ARG A 64 -3.96 7.35 -1.60
CA ARG A 64 -5.16 6.68 -2.13
C ARG A 64 -5.13 5.18 -1.89
N HIS A 65 -3.97 4.55 -2.05
CA HIS A 65 -3.81 3.12 -1.78
C HIS A 65 -4.07 2.79 -0.30
N LEU A 66 -3.53 3.60 0.62
CA LEU A 66 -3.77 3.43 2.06
C LEU A 66 -5.26 3.61 2.42
N ILE A 67 -5.91 4.63 1.87
CA ILE A 67 -7.35 4.85 2.06
C ILE A 67 -8.15 3.63 1.57
N ALA A 68 -7.81 3.10 0.39
CA ALA A 68 -8.48 1.92 -0.16
C ALA A 68 -8.31 0.67 0.74
N LEU A 69 -7.11 0.48 1.32
CA LEU A 69 -6.85 -0.62 2.26
C LEU A 69 -7.67 -0.50 3.55
N VAL A 70 -7.76 0.72 4.12
CA VAL A 70 -8.57 0.96 5.33
C VAL A 70 -10.06 0.76 5.05
N GLN A 71 -10.54 1.21 3.87
CA GLN A 71 -11.91 0.96 3.44
C GLN A 71 -12.19 -0.54 3.28
N LEU A 72 -11.30 -1.27 2.59
CA LEU A 72 -11.39 -2.71 2.42
C LEU A 72 -11.43 -3.45 3.77
N HIS A 73 -10.57 -3.05 4.72
CA HIS A 73 -10.58 -3.61 6.06
C HIS A 73 -11.96 -3.49 6.72
N MET A 74 -12.57 -2.31 6.68
CA MET A 74 -13.90 -2.11 7.27
C MET A 74 -14.98 -2.91 6.54
N ASP A 75 -14.92 -2.99 5.21
CA ASP A 75 -15.85 -3.80 4.42
C ASP A 75 -15.70 -5.30 4.71
N GLU A 76 -14.48 -5.80 4.89
CA GLU A 76 -14.23 -7.18 5.31
C GLU A 76 -14.79 -7.48 6.70
N ARG A 77 -14.71 -6.53 7.63
CA ARG A 77 -15.33 -6.70 8.95
C ARG A 77 -16.86 -6.75 8.86
N ALA A 78 -17.47 -5.93 8.00
CA ALA A 78 -18.92 -5.98 7.75
C ALA A 78 -19.35 -7.32 7.09
N ARG A 79 -18.55 -7.82 6.14
CA ARG A 79 -18.77 -9.13 5.47
C ARG A 79 -18.63 -10.35 6.39
N ARG A 80 -17.99 -10.22 7.55
CA ARG A 80 -17.99 -11.27 8.58
C ARG A 80 -19.34 -11.37 9.30
N SER A 81 -20.15 -10.32 9.23
CA SER A 81 -21.58 -10.36 9.54
C SER A 81 -22.37 -10.71 8.26
N ILE A 82 -23.62 -10.29 8.15
CA ILE A 82 -24.48 -10.62 7.01
C ILE A 82 -24.50 -9.54 5.90
N TYR A 83 -23.61 -8.56 5.97
CA TYR A 83 -23.64 -7.37 5.11
C TYR A 83 -22.69 -7.51 3.92
N ASP A 84 -23.08 -6.96 2.76
CA ASP A 84 -22.24 -6.96 1.56
C ASP A 84 -20.98 -6.09 1.75
N ASP A 85 -21.13 -4.96 2.43
CA ASP A 85 -20.09 -3.97 2.72
C ASP A 85 -20.45 -3.10 3.95
N LEU A 86 -19.53 -2.21 4.34
CA LEU A 86 -19.75 -1.29 5.46
C LEU A 86 -20.94 -0.36 5.22
N LYS A 87 -21.14 0.09 3.98
CA LYS A 87 -22.23 1.01 3.61
C LYS A 87 -23.59 0.37 3.87
N THR A 88 -23.73 -0.90 3.51
CA THR A 88 -24.92 -1.72 3.71
C THR A 88 -25.23 -1.84 5.20
N ALA A 89 -24.22 -2.17 6.02
CA ALA A 89 -24.36 -2.23 7.46
C ALA A 89 -24.84 -0.89 8.06
N ILE A 90 -24.19 0.22 7.67
CA ILE A 90 -24.51 1.57 8.16
C ILE A 90 -25.90 2.04 7.73
N SER A 91 -26.42 1.56 6.60
CA SER A 91 -27.74 1.95 6.09
C SER A 91 -28.88 1.59 7.05
N TYR A 92 -28.70 0.54 7.86
CA TYR A 92 -29.68 0.11 8.85
C TYR A 92 -29.71 0.93 10.14
N ALA A 93 -28.76 1.84 10.39
CA ALA A 93 -28.63 2.50 11.69
C ALA A 93 -29.86 3.32 12.12
N ASP A 94 -30.76 3.65 11.19
CA ASP A 94 -32.00 4.39 11.43
C ASP A 94 -33.26 3.56 11.05
N GLU A 95 -33.18 2.22 11.16
CA GLU A 95 -34.27 1.27 10.84
C GLU A 95 -35.01 0.78 12.11
N PRO A 96 -36.03 1.48 12.61
CA PRO A 96 -36.71 1.11 13.85
C PRO A 96 -37.50 -0.20 13.75
N ALA A 97 -37.88 -0.65 12.55
CA ALA A 97 -38.59 -1.91 12.37
C ALA A 97 -37.69 -3.14 12.59
N SER A 98 -36.36 -2.95 12.61
CA SER A 98 -35.41 -4.02 12.88
C SER A 98 -34.39 -3.62 13.95
N PRO A 99 -34.75 -3.73 15.26
CA PRO A 99 -33.90 -3.26 16.36
C PRO A 99 -32.49 -3.84 16.36
N LYS A 100 -32.32 -5.10 15.96
CA LYS A 100 -31.02 -5.76 15.85
C LYS A 100 -30.14 -5.07 14.80
N TYR A 101 -30.60 -4.98 13.55
CA TYR A 101 -29.83 -4.36 12.47
C TYR A 101 -29.64 -2.87 12.68
N GLN A 102 -30.57 -2.21 13.37
CA GLN A 102 -30.40 -0.83 13.80
C GLN A 102 -29.23 -0.67 14.76
N ALA A 103 -29.15 -1.53 15.78
CA ALA A 103 -28.08 -1.48 16.77
C ALA A 103 -26.72 -1.80 16.11
N GLU A 104 -26.65 -2.81 15.25
CA GLU A 104 -25.46 -3.12 14.47
C GLU A 104 -25.06 -1.95 13.54
N GLY A 105 -26.01 -1.39 12.79
CA GLY A 105 -25.74 -0.25 11.90
C GLY A 105 -25.22 0.98 12.63
N LYS A 106 -25.73 1.27 13.84
CA LYS A 106 -25.20 2.32 14.72
C LYS A 106 -23.77 2.01 15.16
N ALA A 107 -23.47 0.77 15.53
CA ALA A 107 -22.14 0.35 15.91
C ALA A 107 -21.14 0.48 14.75
N PHE A 108 -21.48 -0.01 13.55
CA PHE A 108 -20.66 0.16 12.34
C PHE A 108 -20.44 1.64 11.99
N ARG A 109 -21.50 2.47 12.10
CA ARG A 109 -21.41 3.92 11.82
C ARG A 109 -20.43 4.61 12.77
N ALA A 110 -20.52 4.31 14.08
CA ALA A 110 -19.62 4.86 15.09
C ALA A 110 -18.18 4.36 14.90
N TRP A 111 -18.02 3.05 14.66
CA TRP A 111 -16.72 2.43 14.45
C TRP A 111 -15.98 3.00 13.23
N ARG A 112 -16.68 3.18 12.09
CA ARG A 112 -16.12 3.83 10.89
C ARG A 112 -15.53 5.20 11.20
N SER A 113 -16.22 6.02 11.99
CA SER A 113 -15.72 7.34 12.37
C SER A 113 -14.42 7.24 13.17
N LEU A 114 -14.37 6.36 14.17
CA LEU A 114 -13.18 6.13 14.97
C LEU A 114 -11.99 5.61 14.15
N VAL A 115 -12.25 4.72 13.18
CA VAL A 115 -11.23 4.21 12.26
C VAL A 115 -10.63 5.34 11.43
N TRP A 116 -11.46 6.20 10.83
CA TRP A 116 -10.96 7.31 10.02
C TRP A 116 -10.24 8.37 10.85
N GLU A 117 -10.73 8.69 12.04
CA GLU A 117 -10.04 9.59 12.97
C GLU A 117 -8.64 9.06 13.33
N LYS A 118 -8.55 7.76 13.65
CA LYS A 118 -7.27 7.12 13.95
C LYS A 118 -6.34 7.10 12.74
N PHE A 119 -6.85 6.76 11.56
CA PHE A 119 -6.07 6.78 10.32
C PHE A 119 -5.46 8.16 10.06
N TYR A 120 -6.26 9.21 10.03
CA TYR A 120 -5.76 10.57 9.75
C TYR A 120 -4.84 11.11 10.85
N SER A 121 -5.08 10.75 12.12
CA SER A 121 -4.13 11.05 13.20
C SER A 121 -2.77 10.39 12.96
N ILE A 122 -2.74 9.13 12.53
CA ILE A 122 -1.49 8.44 12.21
C ILE A 122 -0.78 9.11 11.05
N ARG A 123 -1.51 9.45 9.98
CA ARG A 123 -0.94 10.14 8.81
C ARG A 123 -0.38 11.51 9.16
N ALA A 124 -1.07 12.28 10.01
CA ALA A 124 -0.58 13.56 10.50
C ALA A 124 0.76 13.43 11.24
N ASP A 125 0.91 12.42 12.12
CA ASP A 125 2.17 12.17 12.81
C ASP A 125 3.31 11.81 11.85
N VAL A 126 3.02 11.02 10.81
CA VAL A 126 4.02 10.63 9.79
C VAL A 126 4.47 11.85 8.98
N VAL A 127 3.52 12.66 8.50
CA VAL A 127 3.83 13.89 7.74
C VAL A 127 4.60 14.90 8.60
N ALA A 128 4.32 14.96 9.91
CA ALA A 128 5.05 15.79 10.85
C ALA A 128 6.42 15.21 11.27
N GLY A 129 6.80 14.02 10.80
CA GLY A 129 8.04 13.34 11.19
C GLY A 129 8.06 12.85 12.64
N LEU A 130 6.90 12.82 13.32
CA LEU A 130 6.74 12.32 14.69
C LEU A 130 6.63 10.79 14.74
N ARG A 131 6.34 10.16 13.60
CA ARG A 131 6.30 8.72 13.40
C ARG A 131 7.01 8.37 12.09
N SER A 132 7.70 7.23 12.05
CA SER A 132 8.18 6.64 10.80
C SER A 132 7.01 6.17 9.93
N GLU A 133 7.23 6.03 8.62
CA GLU A 133 6.27 5.36 7.74
C GLU A 133 5.95 3.95 8.27
N LEU A 134 4.69 3.56 8.14
CA LEU A 134 4.17 2.25 8.57
C LEU A 134 3.92 1.37 7.36
N SER A 135 4.15 0.06 7.52
CA SER A 135 3.61 -0.90 6.56
C SER A 135 2.08 -0.92 6.59
N PRO A 136 1.42 -1.34 5.49
CA PRO A 136 -0.02 -1.55 5.47
C PRO A 136 -0.56 -2.39 6.64
N GLN A 137 0.14 -3.46 7.01
CA GLN A 137 -0.27 -4.38 8.06
C GLN A 137 -0.19 -3.71 9.45
N GLU A 138 0.89 -2.96 9.71
CA GLU A 138 1.04 -2.20 10.94
C GLU A 138 -0.05 -1.13 11.06
N LEU A 139 -0.32 -0.40 9.97
CA LEU A 139 -1.40 0.59 9.93
C LEU A 139 -2.74 -0.03 10.34
N ILE A 140 -3.13 -1.15 9.71
CA ILE A 140 -4.38 -1.85 10.02
C ILE A 140 -4.42 -2.34 11.48
N SER A 141 -3.29 -2.81 12.02
CA SER A 141 -3.20 -3.29 13.40
C SER A 141 -3.42 -2.20 14.46
N LEU A 142 -3.22 -0.93 14.10
CA LEU A 142 -3.39 0.22 15.00
C LEU A 142 -4.81 0.80 14.94
N LEU A 143 -5.66 0.31 14.05
CA LEU A 143 -7.04 0.79 13.91
C LEU A 143 -7.91 0.26 15.05
N PRO A 144 -8.93 1.02 15.50
CA PRO A 144 -9.86 0.56 16.52
C PRO A 144 -10.56 -0.74 16.12
N GLU A 145 -10.85 -1.60 17.08
CA GLU A 145 -11.65 -2.81 16.84
C GLU A 145 -13.15 -2.50 16.84
N LEU A 146 -13.90 -3.25 16.02
CA LEU A 146 -15.35 -3.20 16.01
C LEU A 146 -15.92 -3.97 17.20
N VAL A 147 -16.80 -3.31 17.97
CA VAL A 147 -17.62 -3.94 18.99
C VAL A 147 -19.08 -3.92 18.54
N LEU A 148 -19.67 -5.09 18.34
CA LEU A 148 -21.08 -5.23 18.02
C LEU A 148 -21.92 -5.43 19.30
N PRO A 149 -23.16 -4.94 19.33
CA PRO A 149 -24.10 -5.25 20.41
C PRO A 149 -24.44 -6.75 20.38
N ASN A 150 -24.56 -7.35 21.58
CA ASN A 150 -25.01 -8.75 21.76
C ASN A 150 -26.50 -8.92 21.46
#